data_AF-A0A6B2NRR6-F1
#
_entry.id   AF-A0A6B2NRR6-F1
#
_cell.length_a   1.000
_cell.length_b   1.000
_cell.length_c   1.000
_cell.angle_alpha   90.00
_cell.angle_beta   90.00
_cell.angle_gamma   90.00
#
_symmetry.space_group_name_H-M   'P 1'
#
loop_
_entity.id
_entity.type
_entity.pdbx_description
1 polymer ?
#
loop_
_entity_poly.entity_id
_entity_poly.type
_entity_poly.pdbx_seq_one_letter_code
_entity_poly.pdbx_strand_id
1 'polypeptide(L)'
;MCKTVTLIFALAYLAALFLLFVGTFGWFGQERDPLAAVFLVPLGLPWNLFVDLFGDAVRLWLAALSPLLNLILLRLICGFAARS
;
A
#
# COMPACT_ATOMS: atom_id res chain seq x y z
N MET A 1 10.69 -19.54 -0.97
CA MET A 1 9.30 -19.04 -1.05
C MET A 1 9.10 -17.68 -0.40
N CYS A 2 9.31 -17.55 0.92
CA CYS A 2 8.99 -16.34 1.70
C CYS A 2 9.61 -15.05 1.12
N LYS A 3 10.91 -15.09 0.76
CA LYS A 3 11.63 -13.94 0.19
C LYS A 3 11.04 -13.46 -1.15
N THR A 4 10.60 -14.38 -2.00
CA THR A 4 9.98 -14.08 -3.30
C THR A 4 8.60 -13.43 -3.13
N VAL A 5 7.78 -13.96 -2.21
CA VAL A 5 6.45 -13.40 -1.90
C VAL A 5 6.57 -11.98 -1.34
N THR A 6 7.50 -11.75 -0.40
CA THR A 6 7.76 -10.40 0.13
C THR A 6 8.24 -9.45 -0.96
N LEU A 7 9.10 -9.91 -1.88
CA LEU A 7 9.61 -9.09 -2.99
C LEU A 7 8.48 -8.72 -3.97
N ILE A 8 7.63 -9.67 -4.37
CA ILE A 8 6.50 -9.42 -5.25
C ILE A 8 5.53 -8.43 -4.61
N PHE A 9 5.21 -8.61 -3.32
CA PHE A 9 4.33 -7.71 -2.59
C PHE A 9 4.93 -6.29 -2.48
N ALA A 10 6.24 -6.19 -2.22
CA ALA A 10 6.95 -4.91 -2.17
C ALA A 10 6.95 -4.19 -3.53
N LEU A 11 7.17 -4.91 -4.62
CA LEU A 11 7.12 -4.35 -5.97
C LEU A 11 5.72 -3.88 -6.33
N ALA A 12 4.69 -4.67 -6.01
CA ALA A 12 3.29 -4.28 -6.22
C ALA A 12 2.92 -3.02 -5.40
N TYR A 13 3.38 -2.92 -4.16
CA TYR A 13 3.16 -1.75 -3.32
C TYR A 13 3.87 -0.50 -3.88
N LEU A 14 5.13 -0.62 -4.29
CA LEU A 14 5.86 0.49 -4.90
C LEU A 14 5.21 0.96 -6.20
N ALA A 15 4.73 0.04 -7.04
CA ALA A 15 4.01 0.37 -8.26
C ALA A 15 2.69 1.12 -7.97
N ALA A 16 1.92 0.66 -6.98
CA ALA A 16 0.68 1.34 -6.57
C ALA A 16 0.96 2.74 -6.01
N LEU A 17 2.02 2.91 -5.22
CA LEU A 17 2.42 4.19 -4.65
C LEU A 17 2.92 5.15 -5.74
N PHE A 18 3.66 4.63 -6.73
CA PHE A 18 4.06 5.40 -7.91
C PHE A 18 2.85 5.89 -8.72
N LEU A 19 1.87 5.01 -9.00
CA LEU A 19 0.62 5.38 -9.69
C LEU A 19 -0.19 6.42 -8.90
N LEU A 20 -0.27 6.29 -7.57
CA LEU A 20 -0.90 7.29 -6.72
C LEU A 20 -0.20 8.65 -6.84
N PHE A 21 1.13 8.69 -6.78
CA PHE A 21 1.88 9.95 -6.92
C PHE A 21 1.70 10.55 -8.32
N VAL A 22 1.79 9.75 -9.37
CA VAL A 22 1.57 10.21 -10.75
C VAL A 22 0.16 10.79 -10.91
N GLY A 23 -0.88 10.10 -10.41
CA GLY A 23 -2.27 10.57 -10.45
C GLY A 23 -2.56 11.78 -9.55
N THR A 24 -1.89 11.89 -8.39
CA THR A 24 -2.07 13.01 -7.44
C THR A 24 -1.39 14.30 -7.95
N PHE A 25 -0.15 14.17 -8.44
CA PHE A 25 0.63 15.32 -8.92
C PHE A 25 0.33 15.67 -10.39
N GLY A 26 -0.41 14.81 -11.12
CA GLY A 26 -0.68 15.01 -12.54
C GLY A 26 0.60 14.99 -13.39
N TRP A 27 1.62 14.26 -12.93
CA TRP A 27 2.82 14.04 -13.73
C TRP A 27 2.36 13.37 -15.04
N PHE A 28 2.84 13.87 -16.18
CA PHE A 28 2.41 13.53 -17.56
C PHE A 28 1.17 14.25 -18.12
N GLY A 29 0.64 15.30 -17.48
CA GLY A 29 -0.48 16.08 -18.04
C GLY A 29 -1.84 15.38 -17.93
N GLN A 30 -1.92 14.35 -17.09
CA GLN A 30 -3.14 13.64 -16.73
C GLN A 30 -3.98 14.49 -15.76
N GLU A 31 -5.31 14.57 -15.95
CA GLU A 31 -6.18 15.13 -14.91
C GLU A 31 -6.00 14.34 -13.60
N ARG A 32 -6.03 15.05 -12.47
CA ARG A 32 -5.83 14.45 -11.15
C ARG A 32 -6.89 13.39 -10.93
N ASP A 33 -6.51 12.12 -11.01
CA ASP A 33 -7.44 11.00 -10.92
C ASP A 33 -7.40 10.39 -9.51
N PRO A 34 -8.39 10.71 -8.65
CA PRO A 34 -8.49 10.15 -7.31
C PRO A 34 -8.71 8.62 -7.31
N LEU A 35 -9.07 8.00 -8.45
CA LEU A 35 -9.22 6.54 -8.53
C LEU A 35 -7.88 5.80 -8.49
N ALA A 36 -6.73 6.46 -8.64
CA ALA A 36 -5.43 5.82 -8.46
C ALA A 36 -5.26 5.23 -7.04
N ALA A 37 -5.98 5.77 -6.04
CA ALA A 37 -6.00 5.23 -4.68
C ALA A 37 -6.70 3.85 -4.58
N VAL A 38 -7.54 3.47 -5.55
CA VAL A 38 -8.27 2.19 -5.55
C VAL A 38 -7.31 1.00 -5.62
N PHE A 39 -6.13 1.15 -6.25
CA PHE A 39 -5.11 0.10 -6.28
C PHE A 39 -4.50 -0.21 -4.91
N LEU A 40 -4.53 0.75 -3.97
CA LEU A 40 -4.05 0.55 -2.59
C LEU A 40 -5.10 -0.13 -1.70
N VAL A 41 -6.38 -0.09 -2.10
CA VAL A 41 -7.49 -0.69 -1.32
C VAL A 41 -7.30 -2.19 -1.08
N PRO A 42 -7.18 -3.04 -2.12
CA PRO A 42 -7.04 -4.48 -1.91
C PRO A 42 -5.71 -4.85 -1.23
N LEU A 43 -4.64 -4.09 -1.48
CA LEU A 43 -3.32 -4.31 -0.87
C LEU A 43 -3.31 -3.98 0.63
N GLY A 44 -4.18 -3.07 1.05
CA GLY A 44 -4.29 -2.57 2.43
C GLY A 44 -5.29 -3.31 3.32
N LEU A 45 -6.05 -4.25 2.78
CA LEU A 45 -6.98 -5.05 3.58
C LEU A 45 -6.24 -5.93 4.60
N PRO A 46 -6.84 -6.20 5.78
CA PRO A 46 -8.11 -5.68 6.27
C PRO A 46 -8.00 -4.26 6.86
N TRP A 47 -6.78 -3.74 7.04
CA TRP A 47 -6.52 -2.46 7.71
C TRP A 47 -7.26 -1.28 7.06
N ASN A 48 -7.41 -1.30 5.73
CA ASN A 48 -8.13 -0.26 4.99
C ASN A 48 -9.60 -0.13 5.41
N LEU A 49 -10.23 -1.21 5.92
CA LEU A 49 -11.61 -1.17 6.44
C LEU A 49 -11.72 -0.31 7.71
N PHE A 50 -10.63 -0.19 8.48
CA PHE A 50 -10.61 0.61 9.70
C PHE A 50 -10.31 2.09 9.42
N VAL A 51 -9.84 2.42 8.22
CA VAL A 51 -9.47 3.78 7.84
C VAL A 51 -10.70 4.69 7.73
N ASP A 52 -11.85 4.10 7.43
CA ASP A 52 -13.16 4.78 7.37
C ASP A 52 -13.66 5.27 8.73
N LEU A 53 -13.07 4.81 9.84
CA LEU A 53 -13.36 5.32 11.18
C LEU A 53 -12.64 6.65 11.50
N PHE A 54 -11.74 7.10 10.62
CA PHE A 54 -10.94 8.31 10.83
C PHE A 54 -11.35 9.44 9.87
N GLY A 55 -11.09 10.68 10.26
CA GLY A 55 -11.45 11.86 9.47
C GLY A 55 -10.76 11.94 8.10
N ASP A 56 -11.38 12.64 7.15
CA ASP A 56 -10.96 12.66 5.73
C ASP A 56 -9.51 13.12 5.53
N ALA A 57 -8.99 14.03 6.38
CA ALA A 57 -7.62 14.52 6.29
C ALA A 57 -6.55 13.44 6.54
N VAL A 58 -6.83 12.48 7.43
CA VAL A 58 -5.91 11.38 7.74
C VAL A 58 -6.21 10.11 6.95
N ARG A 59 -7.41 10.01 6.38
CA ARG A 59 -7.90 8.84 5.63
C ARG A 59 -6.97 8.47 4.47
N LEU A 60 -6.53 9.45 3.68
CA LEU A 60 -5.62 9.22 2.56
C LEU A 60 -4.26 8.67 3.03
N TRP A 61 -3.71 9.25 4.10
CA TRP A 61 -2.43 8.82 4.67
C TRP A 61 -2.53 7.41 5.26
N LEU A 62 -3.60 7.12 6.00
CA LEU A 62 -3.87 5.81 6.59
C LEU A 62 -4.10 4.74 5.52
N ALA A 63 -4.82 5.07 4.45
CA ALA A 63 -5.02 4.17 3.31
C ALA A 63 -3.69 3.87 2.61
N ALA A 64 -2.80 4.85 2.46
CA ALA A 64 -1.46 4.64 1.90
C ALA A 64 -0.51 3.85 2.82
N LEU A 65 -0.66 3.98 4.14
CA LEU A 65 0.08 3.24 5.17
C LEU A 65 -0.43 1.80 5.37
N SER A 66 -1.68 1.52 5.00
CA SER A 66 -2.30 0.22 5.21
C SER A 66 -1.56 -0.97 4.56
N PRO A 67 -1.03 -0.89 3.33
CA PRO A 67 -0.26 -1.99 2.74
C PRO A 67 1.16 -2.08 3.32
N LEU A 68 1.69 -0.97 3.82
CA LEU A 68 2.99 -0.94 4.49
C LEU A 68 2.97 -1.85 5.73
N LEU A 69 1.85 -1.85 6.48
CA LEU A 69 1.65 -2.75 7.61
C LEU A 69 1.70 -4.22 7.18
N ASN A 70 1.06 -4.59 6.07
CA ASN A 70 1.11 -5.95 5.52
C ASN A 70 2.53 -6.35 5.13
N LEU A 71 3.29 -5.43 4.53
CA LEU A 71 4.68 -5.66 4.14
C LEU A 71 5.59 -5.84 5.37
N ILE A 72 5.39 -5.03 6.42
CA ILE A 72 6.13 -5.16 7.69
C ILE A 72 5.80 -6.50 8.35
N LEU A 73 4.52 -6.90 8.42
CA LEU A 73 4.11 -8.20 8.96
C LEU A 73 4.75 -9.36 8.20
N LEU A 74 4.70 -9.34 6.87
CA LEU A 74 5.32 -10.36 6.03
C LEU A 74 6.84 -10.44 6.28
N ARG A 75 7.51 -9.29 6.41
CA ARG A 75 8.95 -9.23 6.69
C ARG A 75 9.29 -9.76 8.08
N LEU A 76 8.47 -9.46 9.09
CA LEU A 76 8.63 -9.97 10.45
C LEU A 76 8.40 -11.49 10.51
N ILE A 77 7.33 -11.99 9.89
CA ILE A 77 7.02 -13.43 9.87
C ILE A 77 8.09 -14.19 9.08
N CYS A 78 8.44 -13.75 7.87
CA CYS A 78 9.48 -14.41 7.07
C CYS A 78 10.87 -14.26 7.68
N GLY A 79 11.16 -13.14 8.35
CA GLY A 79 12.42 -12.91 9.06
C GLY A 79 12.55 -13.77 10.32
N PHE A 80 11.45 -13.99 11.04
CA PHE A 80 11.39 -14.89 12.19
C PHE A 80 11.49 -16.36 11.76
N ALA A 81 10.75 -16.75 10.71
CA ALA A 81 10.76 -18.11 10.17
C ALA A 81 12.09 -18.50 9.49
N ALA A 82 12.87 -17.54 8.98
CA ALA A 82 14.20 -17.78 8.41
C ALA A 82 15.31 -17.82 9.47
N ARG A 83 15.00 -17.49 10.74
CA ARG A 83 15.95 -17.41 11.85
C ARG A 83 15.77 -18.53 12.89
N SER A 84 14.76 -19.39 12.71
CA SER A 84 14.50 -20.62 13.47
C SER A 84 14.96 -21.85 12.70
#